data_AF-A0A4Q6APR0-F1
#
_entry.id   AF-A0A4Q6APR0-F1
#
_cell.length_a   1.000
_cell.length_b   1.000
_cell.length_c   1.000
_cell.angle_alpha   90.00
_cell.angle_beta   90.00
_cell.angle_gamma   90.00
#
_symmetry.space_group_name_H-M   'P 1'
#
loop_
_entity.id
_entity.type
_entity.pdbx_description
1 polymer ?
#
loop_
_entity_poly.entity_id
_entity_poly.type
_entity_poly.pdbx_seq_one_letter_code
_entity_poly.pdbx_strand_id
1 'polypeptide(L)'
;MQDETILRLFPVLRKSWSQQGRQASVYISGRNSQLVLSCTIDIKTGKRLLLQHKGMTAKGFQGMLHKVRLAYGRRPVYLLLDSGGLHRAKSSLVLAEELNITLFFFRSKHRN
;
A
#
# COMPACT_ATOMS: atom_id res chain seq x y z
N MET A 1 6.65 10.13 -3.69
CA MET A 1 5.42 9.39 -4.03
C MET A 1 5.24 8.27 -3.04
N GLN A 2 4.00 7.90 -2.70
CA GLN A 2 3.69 6.79 -1.82
C GLN A 2 2.58 5.91 -2.43
N ASP A 3 2.70 4.61 -2.22
CA ASP A 3 1.71 3.60 -2.65
C ASP A 3 1.75 2.38 -1.70
N GLU A 4 0.75 1.51 -1.82
CA GLU A 4 0.59 0.29 -1.04
C GLU A 4 0.36 -0.93 -1.94
N THR A 5 0.93 -2.06 -1.54
CA THR A 5 0.63 -3.34 -2.19
C THR A 5 0.32 -4.43 -1.17
N ILE A 6 -0.57 -5.35 -1.54
CA ILE A 6 -0.93 -6.52 -0.73
C ILE A 6 -0.10 -7.71 -1.20
N LEU A 7 0.78 -8.19 -0.33
CA LEU A 7 1.47 -9.46 -0.49
C LEU A 7 0.57 -10.58 0.05
N ARG A 8 0.29 -11.58 -0.79
CA ARG A 8 -0.57 -12.71 -0.44
C ARG A 8 0.27 -13.97 -0.32
N LEU A 9 0.10 -14.72 0.77
CA LEU A 9 0.63 -16.09 0.92
C LEU A 9 -0.34 -17.13 0.32
N PHE A 10 -1.10 -16.71 -0.68
CA PHE A 10 -1.97 -17.59 -1.44
C PHE A 10 -1.30 -17.87 -2.77
N PRO A 11 -1.05 -19.14 -3.14
CA PRO A 11 -0.41 -19.45 -4.40
C PRO A 11 -1.34 -19.04 -5.55
N VAL A 12 -0.75 -18.68 -6.69
CA VAL A 12 -1.50 -18.53 -7.93
C VAL A 12 -2.20 -19.86 -8.25
N LEU A 13 -3.46 -19.79 -8.69
CA LEU A 13 -4.19 -20.98 -9.12
C LEU A 13 -3.41 -21.65 -10.26
N ARG A 14 -3.01 -22.91 -10.05
CA ARG A 14 -2.26 -23.67 -11.05
C ARG A 14 -3.23 -24.42 -11.96
N LYS A 15 -2.86 -24.59 -13.22
CA LYS A 15 -3.56 -25.51 -14.13
C LYS A 15 -3.11 -26.94 -13.84
N SER A 16 -4.03 -27.90 -13.96
CA SER A 16 -3.74 -29.34 -13.94
C SER A 16 -4.43 -30.00 -15.13
N TRP A 17 -3.98 -31.19 -15.50
CA TRP A 17 -4.57 -31.99 -16.57
C TRP A 17 -5.47 -33.08 -15.96
N SER A 18 -6.61 -33.33 -16.60
CA SER A 18 -7.45 -34.48 -16.31
C SER A 18 -8.00 -35.07 -17.60
N GLN A 19 -8.44 -36.32 -17.53
CA GLN A 19 -9.14 -36.96 -18.62
C GLN A 19 -10.46 -36.23 -18.93
N GLN A 20 -10.84 -36.16 -20.20
CA GLN A 20 -12.11 -35.59 -20.63
C GLN A 20 -13.28 -36.24 -19.88
N GLY A 21 -14.17 -35.42 -19.31
CA GLY A 21 -15.28 -35.88 -18.47
C GLY A 21 -14.91 -36.16 -17.01
N ARG A 22 -13.64 -36.02 -16.60
CA ARG A 22 -13.20 -36.13 -15.20
C ARG A 22 -12.73 -34.80 -14.65
N GLN A 23 -13.19 -34.46 -13.45
CA GLN A 23 -12.78 -33.25 -12.74
C GLN A 23 -11.29 -33.32 -12.38
N ALA A 24 -10.52 -32.29 -12.75
CA ALA A 24 -9.15 -32.14 -12.29
C ALA A 24 -9.11 -31.72 -10.82
N SER A 25 -8.32 -32.42 -10.00
CA SER A 25 -7.97 -31.98 -8.66
C SER A 25 -6.76 -31.05 -8.73
N VAL A 26 -6.93 -29.80 -8.28
CA VAL A 26 -5.84 -28.82 -8.15
C VAL A 26 -5.61 -28.57 -6.67
N TYR A 27 -4.50 -29.07 -6.13
CA TYR A 27 -4.12 -28.81 -4.76
C TYR A 27 -3.60 -27.38 -4.61
N ILE A 28 -4.16 -26.65 -3.66
CA ILE A 28 -3.73 -25.30 -3.30
C ILE A 28 -2.87 -25.42 -2.04
N SER A 29 -1.58 -25.08 -2.15
CA SER A 29 -0.64 -25.03 -1.02
C SER A 29 -0.44 -23.58 -0.56
N GLY A 30 -0.85 -23.24 0.66
CA GLY A 30 -0.64 -21.89 1.20
C GLY A 30 -1.61 -21.56 2.33
N ARG A 31 -1.65 -20.29 2.72
CA ARG A 31 -2.61 -19.78 3.72
C ARG A 31 -3.30 -18.56 3.16
N ASN A 32 -4.56 -18.34 3.51
CA ASN A 32 -5.24 -17.06 3.25
C ASN A 32 -4.69 -15.99 4.21
N SER A 33 -3.41 -15.67 4.05
CA SER A 33 -2.67 -14.70 4.83
C SER A 33 -2.22 -13.57 3.92
N GLN A 34 -2.32 -12.35 4.43
CA GLN A 34 -2.05 -11.13 3.69
C GLN A 34 -1.19 -10.21 4.54
N LEU A 35 -0.24 -9.54 3.90
CA LEU A 35 0.57 -8.48 4.46
C LEU A 35 0.48 -7.27 3.54
N VAL A 36 0.36 -6.08 4.09
CA VAL A 36 0.44 -4.85 3.31
C VAL A 36 1.84 -4.28 3.43
N LEU A 37 2.41 -3.93 2.29
CA LEU A 37 3.66 -3.20 2.17
C LEU A 37 3.34 -1.79 1.69
N SER A 38 3.51 -0.81 2.57
CA SER A 38 3.47 0.60 2.21
C SER A 38 4.88 1.07 1.86
N CYS A 39 5.03 1.77 0.75
CA CYS A 39 6.32 2.24 0.25
C CYS A 39 6.25 3.71 -0.14
N THR A 40 7.30 4.46 0.21
CA THR A 40 7.53 5.80 -0.34
C THR A 40 8.83 5.80 -1.12
N ILE A 41 8.87 6.52 -2.23
CA ILE A 41 10.09 6.85 -2.96
C ILE A 41 10.25 8.37 -3.09
N ASP A 42 11.44 8.86 -2.80
CA ASP A 42 11.87 10.21 -3.16
C ASP A 42 12.21 10.23 -4.66
N ILE A 43 11.49 11.06 -5.41
CA ILE A 43 11.59 11.13 -6.87
C ILE A 43 12.96 11.66 -7.31
N LYS A 44 13.60 12.52 -6.51
CA LYS A 44 14.90 13.10 -6.85
C LYS A 44 16.05 12.17 -6.52
N THR A 45 15.99 11.52 -5.36
CA THR A 45 17.14 10.76 -4.81
C THR A 45 17.00 9.25 -4.96
N GLY A 46 15.80 8.75 -5.27
CA GLY A 46 15.51 7.33 -5.29
C GLY A 46 15.45 6.68 -3.90
N LYS A 47 15.60 7.44 -2.80
CA LYS A 47 15.53 6.92 -1.43
C LYS A 47 14.16 6.30 -1.17
N ARG A 48 14.14 5.06 -0.69
CA ARG A 48 12.92 4.29 -0.40
C ARG A 48 12.73 4.11 1.09
N LEU A 49 11.49 4.23 1.56
CA LEU A 49 11.07 3.82 2.90
C LEU A 49 9.99 2.77 2.75
N LEU A 50 10.06 1.72 3.57
CA LEU A 50 9.13 0.60 3.56
C LEU A 50 8.53 0.38 4.95
N LEU A 51 7.23 0.16 5.01
CA LEU A 51 6.52 -0.20 6.23
C LEU A 51 5.62 -1.40 5.96
N GLN A 52 5.75 -2.44 6.79
CA GLN A 52 4.88 -3.61 6.74
C GLN A 52 3.81 -3.49 7.81
N HIS A 53 2.56 -3.79 7.47
CA HIS A 53 1.46 -3.84 8.41
C HIS A 53 0.37 -4.81 7.96
N LYS A 54 -0.54 -5.15 8.89
CA LYS A 54 -1.70 -5.99 8.58
C LYS A 54 -2.85 -5.11 8.07
N GLY A 55 -3.42 -5.50 6.93
CA GLY A 55 -4.60 -4.87 6.34
C GLY A 55 -4.36 -3.51 5.68
N MET A 56 -5.21 -3.19 4.70
CA MET A 56 -5.21 -1.91 3.98
C MET A 56 -5.99 -0.89 4.80
N THR A 57 -5.32 -0.19 5.73
CA THR A 57 -5.98 0.63 6.75
C THR A 57 -5.38 2.03 6.85
N ALA A 58 -6.19 3.00 7.28
CA ALA A 58 -5.72 4.35 7.58
C ALA A 58 -4.59 4.37 8.64
N LYS A 59 -4.64 3.45 9.62
CA LYS A 59 -3.58 3.31 10.63
C LYS A 59 -2.24 2.90 10.01
N GLY A 60 -2.26 2.03 8.99
CA GLY A 60 -1.07 1.69 8.22
C GLY A 60 -0.45 2.92 7.54
N PHE A 61 -1.29 3.72 6.88
CA PHE A 61 -0.87 4.98 6.25
C PHE A 61 -0.33 6.00 7.27
N GLN A 62 -0.97 6.16 8.43
CA GLN A 62 -0.46 7.00 9.52
C GLN A 62 0.92 6.56 10.02
N GLY A 63 1.13 5.24 10.15
CA GLY A 63 2.45 4.68 10.43
C GLY A 63 3.50 5.08 9.38
N MET A 64 3.09 5.15 8.11
CA MET A 64 3.97 5.61 7.05
C MET A 64 4.31 7.10 7.16
N LEU A 65 3.35 7.96 7.53
CA LEU A 65 3.60 9.38 7.77
C LEU A 65 4.64 9.60 8.89
N HIS A 66 4.55 8.84 9.98
CA HIS A 66 5.56 8.87 11.04
C HIS A 66 6.94 8.42 10.53
N LYS A 67 6.99 7.35 9.74
CA LYS A 67 8.24 6.83 9.16
C LYS A 67 8.89 7.86 8.23
N VAL A 68 8.10 8.55 7.42
CA VAL A 68 8.55 9.65 6.56
C VAL A 68 9.09 10.80 7.42
N ARG A 69 8.36 11.23 8.44
CA ARG A 69 8.81 12.32 9.31
C ARG A 69 10.13 11.98 9.99
N LEU A 70 10.28 10.76 10.52
CA LEU A 70 11.53 10.29 11.11
C LEU A 70 12.70 10.32 10.13
N ALA A 71 12.47 9.91 8.87
CA ALA A 71 13.51 9.79 7.87
C ALA A 71 13.95 11.11 7.22
N TYR A 72 13.12 12.15 7.25
CA TYR A 72 13.38 13.47 6.65
C TYR A 72 13.54 14.59 7.68
N GLY A 73 13.37 14.30 8.98
CA GLY A 73 13.58 15.27 10.07
C GLY A 73 12.62 16.45 9.95
N ARG A 74 13.11 17.68 10.06
CA ARG A 74 12.27 18.90 9.94
C ARG A 74 12.11 19.43 8.51
N ARG A 75 12.66 18.74 7.51
CA ARG A 75 12.59 19.21 6.12
C ARG A 75 11.13 19.26 5.64
N PRO A 76 10.78 20.21 4.76
CA PRO A 76 9.49 20.18 4.07
C PRO A 76 9.35 18.87 3.30
N VAL A 77 8.21 18.20 3.45
CA VAL A 77 7.89 16.98 2.73
C VAL A 77 6.58 17.16 1.99
N TYR A 78 6.63 16.91 0.69
CA TYR A 78 5.47 16.85 -0.19
C TYR A 78 5.25 15.40 -0.59
N LEU A 79 4.10 14.85 -0.20
CA LEU A 79 3.77 13.45 -0.42
C LEU A 79 2.71 13.32 -1.52
N LEU A 80 3.14 12.82 -2.68
CA LEU A 80 2.24 12.51 -3.80
C LEU A 80 1.55 11.16 -3.57
N LEU A 81 0.21 11.15 -3.67
CA LEU A 81 -0.70 10.05 -3.35
C LEU A 81 -1.75 9.84 -4.45
N ASP A 82 -2.30 8.63 -4.52
CA ASP A 82 -3.51 8.36 -5.29
C ASP A 82 -4.78 8.89 -4.57
N SER A 83 -5.96 8.71 -5.16
CA SER A 83 -7.22 9.16 -4.54
C SER A 83 -7.88 8.12 -3.61
N GLY A 84 -7.13 7.11 -3.14
CA GLY A 84 -7.61 6.05 -2.27
C GLY A 84 -8.21 6.58 -0.96
N GLY A 85 -9.33 6.00 -0.52
CA GLY A 85 -10.10 6.48 0.64
C GLY A 85 -9.32 6.48 1.95
N LEU A 86 -8.35 5.57 2.12
CA LEU A 86 -7.52 5.47 3.32
C LEU A 86 -6.61 6.69 3.54
N HIS A 87 -6.15 7.33 2.46
CA HIS A 87 -5.34 8.55 2.53
C HIS A 87 -6.18 9.79 2.90
N ARG A 88 -7.50 9.72 2.67
CA ARG A 88 -8.46 10.81 2.95
C ARG A 88 -9.14 10.68 4.31
N ALA A 89 -8.80 9.67 5.09
CA ALA A 89 -9.32 9.54 6.45
C ALA A 89 -8.99 10.81 7.26
N LYS A 90 -9.99 11.40 7.93
CA LYS A 90 -9.83 12.66 8.67
C LYS A 90 -8.64 12.64 9.63
N SER A 91 -8.45 11.53 10.34
CA SER A 91 -7.31 11.34 11.26
C SER A 91 -5.96 11.33 10.56
N SER A 92 -5.88 10.81 9.33
CA SER A 92 -4.65 10.84 8.53
C SER A 92 -4.33 12.24 8.00
N LEU A 93 -5.35 13.03 7.63
CA LEU A 93 -5.18 14.42 7.21
C LEU A 93 -4.67 15.28 8.37
N VAL A 94 -5.32 15.18 9.54
CA VAL A 94 -4.90 15.89 10.76
C VAL A 94 -3.46 15.51 11.13
N LEU A 95 -3.13 14.22 11.12
CA LEU A 95 -1.77 13.78 11.42
C LEU A 95 -0.74 14.32 10.42
N ALA A 96 -1.08 14.39 9.13
CA ALA A 96 -0.18 14.95 8.14
C ALA A 96 0.12 16.43 8.40
N GLU A 97 -0.89 17.21 8.80
CA GLU A 97 -0.73 18.61 9.21
C GLU A 97 0.14 18.73 10.48
N GLU A 98 -0.13 17.94 11.52
CA GLU A 98 0.68 17.90 12.76
C GLU A 98 2.15 17.54 12.47
N LEU A 99 2.37 16.63 11.53
CA LEU A 99 3.70 16.24 11.10
C LEU A 99 4.28 17.20 10.05
N ASN A 100 3.62 18.29 9.68
CA ASN A 100 4.06 19.23 8.63
C ASN A 100 4.41 18.54 7.29
N ILE A 101 3.58 17.58 6.87
CA ILE A 101 3.66 16.87 5.60
C ILE A 101 2.52 17.36 4.72
N THR A 102 2.84 17.99 3.59
CA THR A 102 1.83 18.40 2.63
C THR A 102 1.44 17.23 1.74
N LEU A 103 0.15 16.87 1.72
CA LEU A 103 -0.37 15.79 0.89
C LEU A 103 -0.83 16.34 -0.47
N PHE A 104 -0.35 15.76 -1.56
CA PHE A 104 -0.81 16.03 -2.91
C PHE A 104 -1.52 14.81 -3.48
N PHE A 105 -2.78 14.98 -3.83
CA PHE A 105 -3.60 13.91 -4.41
C PHE A 105 -3.63 14.04 -5.93
N PHE A 106 -3.35 12.95 -6.64
CA PHE A 106 -3.60 12.91 -8.06
C PHE A 106 -5.11 12.93 -8.32
N ARG A 107 -5.60 13.85 -9.17
CA ARG A 107 -6.96 13.79 -9.70
C ARG A 107 -7.01 12.68 -10.75
N SER A 108 -7.52 11.51 -10.37
CA SER A 108 -7.85 10.48 -11.37
C SER A 108 -9.06 10.93 -12.20
N LYS A 109 -8.94 10.84 -13.53
CA LYS A 109 -10.03 11.11 -14.49
C LYS A 109 -10.96 9.91 -14.73
N HIS A 110 -10.85 8.82 -13.99
CA HIS A 110 -11.74 7.66 -14.20
C HIS A 110 -12.99 7.74 -13.33
N ARG A 111 -13.96 8.53 -13.80
CA ARG A 111 -15.39 8.26 -13.60
C ARG A 111 -15.85 7.46 -14.82
N ASN A 112 -16.29 6.22 -14.61
CA ASN A 112 -17.33 5.64 -15.45
C ASN A 112 -18.68 6.20 -14.97
#